data_AF-A0A9W4WWF6-F1
#
_entry.id   AF-A0A9W4WWF6-F1
#
_cell.length_a   1.000
_cell.length_b   1.000
_cell.length_c   1.000
_cell.angle_alpha   90.00
_cell.angle_beta   90.00
_cell.angle_gamma   90.00
#
_symmetry.space_group_name_H-M   'P 1'
#
loop_
_entity.id
_entity.type
_entity.pdbx_description
1 polymer ?
#
loop_
_entity_poly.entity_id
_entity_poly.type
_entity_poly.pdbx_seq_one_letter_code
_entity_poly.pdbx_strand_id
1 'polypeptide(L)'
;MNRNEQKGWDILFPLETLEYYIEKLGVYPNFKKKQQLHNRITPELTLQKCSLVNTEDTFRTQLILFLGAVMDTKNPPQNNAEQRQENQEVFQQWLHNSGITASNCPTKLKHFLLEIKEILENQSDKIYHETTAYLWRKAKEKPTDPQKVAKVFKDIGGIMANTPKLYKVDMKGNAAEGKKILAEISSSLSAEERENFHFHPPFTNEEKAEYEKEQKEGKKSDPITKGQRINAIEEIKNAFQREPKRLTVNDLDPENQDWENEINRTEKIIEIENVKRRVLADIEKKKCAGCQKLKGQLLEKETQIKTLEQEIAELETKLSHEPSNDTYKANLTKKKSELSRVHEELKQLISPTPRQNHEINSSSSSPWP
;
A
#
# COMPACT_ATOMS: atom_id res chain seq x y z
N MET A 1 -7.98 11.95 6.34
CA MET A 1 -8.35 12.99 5.35
C MET A 1 -9.86 13.00 5.27
N ASN A 2 -10.51 14.17 5.29
CA ASN A 2 -11.97 14.25 5.24
C ASN A 2 -12.41 13.88 3.81
N ARG A 3 -13.38 12.96 3.62
CA ARG A 3 -13.81 12.54 2.26
C ARG A 3 -14.24 13.72 1.38
N ASN A 4 -14.71 14.79 2.00
CA ASN A 4 -15.11 16.03 1.32
C ASN A 4 -13.96 16.77 0.61
N GLU A 5 -12.69 16.45 0.94
CA GLU A 5 -11.50 17.01 0.27
C GLU A 5 -11.01 16.12 -0.90
N GLN A 6 -11.61 14.95 -1.10
CA GLN A 6 -11.26 13.95 -2.12
C GLN A 6 -12.21 13.95 -3.32
N LYS A 7 -12.71 15.12 -3.74
CA LYS A 7 -13.56 15.25 -4.93
C LYS A 7 -12.78 14.99 -6.21
N GLY A 8 -13.29 14.13 -7.09
CA GLY A 8 -12.79 13.98 -8.47
C GLY A 8 -11.43 13.30 -8.65
N TRP A 9 -10.89 12.62 -7.63
CA TRP A 9 -9.50 12.13 -7.63
C TRP A 9 -9.25 10.93 -8.53
N ASP A 10 -10.23 10.02 -8.62
CA ASP A 10 -10.00 8.72 -9.25
C ASP A 10 -9.72 8.85 -10.75
N ILE A 11 -10.31 9.87 -11.39
CA ILE A 11 -10.11 10.13 -12.82
C ILE A 11 -8.79 10.84 -13.14
N LEU A 12 -8.12 11.43 -12.14
CA LEU A 12 -6.95 12.25 -12.44
C LEU A 12 -5.73 11.41 -12.90
N PHE A 13 -5.58 10.19 -12.40
CA PHE A 13 -4.54 9.26 -12.85
C PHE A 13 -4.64 8.95 -14.35
N PRO A 14 -5.77 8.41 -14.87
CA PRO A 14 -5.89 8.15 -16.30
C PRO A 14 -5.76 9.43 -17.14
N LEU A 15 -6.24 10.59 -16.66
CA LEU A 15 -6.06 11.85 -17.38
C LEU A 15 -4.60 12.32 -17.46
N GLU A 16 -3.83 12.18 -16.38
CA GLU A 16 -2.40 12.52 -16.42
C GLU A 16 -1.64 11.63 -17.40
N THR A 17 -1.91 10.32 -17.41
CA THR A 17 -1.28 9.42 -18.38
C THR A 17 -1.73 9.73 -19.81
N LEU A 18 -2.97 10.16 -19.99
CA LEU A 18 -3.45 10.62 -21.29
C LEU A 18 -2.74 11.91 -21.73
N GLU A 19 -2.44 12.85 -20.82
CA GLU A 19 -1.59 14.01 -21.13
C GLU A 19 -0.19 13.59 -21.63
N TYR A 20 0.42 12.58 -20.99
CA TYR A 20 1.69 12.02 -21.44
C TYR A 20 1.58 11.34 -22.80
N TYR A 21 0.50 10.58 -23.04
CA TYR A 21 0.25 9.94 -24.33
C TYR A 21 0.11 10.98 -25.44
N ILE A 22 -0.68 12.04 -25.20
CA ILE A 22 -0.93 13.12 -26.16
C ILE A 22 0.36 13.89 -26.47
N GLU A 23 1.19 14.20 -25.46
CA GLU A 23 2.50 14.83 -25.67
C GLU A 23 3.40 13.97 -26.58
N LYS A 24 3.47 12.65 -26.31
CA LYS A 24 4.28 11.71 -27.12
C LYS A 24 3.72 11.49 -28.52
N LEU A 25 2.41 11.61 -28.71
CA LEU A 25 1.76 11.50 -30.01
C LEU A 25 2.20 12.63 -30.96
N GLY A 26 2.57 13.80 -30.42
CA GLY A 26 3.17 14.90 -31.19
C GLY A 26 2.24 15.63 -32.16
N VAL A 27 0.94 15.31 -32.18
CA VAL A 27 -0.04 15.90 -33.11
C VAL A 27 -0.62 17.25 -32.67
N TYR A 28 -0.31 17.69 -31.44
CA TYR A 28 -0.80 18.93 -30.86
C TYR A 28 0.36 19.88 -30.49
N PRO A 29 0.75 20.81 -31.38
CA PRO A 29 1.98 21.62 -31.23
C PRO A 29 2.10 22.44 -29.93
N ASN A 30 0.98 22.78 -29.30
CA ASN A 30 0.93 23.59 -28.07
C ASN A 30 0.44 22.82 -26.84
N PHE A 31 0.30 21.50 -26.92
CA PHE A 31 -0.32 20.71 -25.85
C PHE A 31 0.43 20.81 -24.52
N LYS A 32 1.77 20.82 -24.57
CA LYS A 32 2.61 20.96 -23.37
C LYS A 32 2.28 22.20 -22.52
N LYS A 33 1.87 23.30 -23.15
CA LYS A 33 1.46 24.53 -22.44
C LYS A 33 0.05 24.45 -21.86
N LYS A 34 -0.74 23.46 -22.30
CA LYS A 34 -2.13 23.22 -21.89
C LYS A 34 -2.26 22.08 -20.87
N GLN A 35 -1.21 21.29 -20.65
CA GLN A 35 -1.15 20.25 -19.62
C GLN A 35 -1.50 20.84 -18.25
N GLN A 36 -2.31 20.12 -17.49
CA GLN A 36 -2.79 20.53 -16.17
C GLN A 36 -2.31 19.59 -15.08
N LEU A 37 -2.06 18.33 -15.43
CA LEU A 37 -1.79 17.24 -14.49
C LEU A 37 -0.34 16.77 -14.50
N HIS A 38 0.44 17.11 -15.54
CA HIS A 38 1.84 16.73 -15.67
C HIS A 38 2.64 16.84 -14.35
N ASN A 39 3.17 15.71 -13.87
CA ASN A 39 3.98 15.58 -12.65
C ASN A 39 3.25 15.93 -11.35
N ARG A 40 1.92 15.90 -11.36
CA ARG A 40 1.14 16.19 -10.14
C ARG A 40 0.80 14.92 -9.37
N ILE A 41 0.69 13.78 -10.05
CA ILE A 41 0.13 12.57 -9.47
C ILE A 41 1.09 11.40 -9.67
N THR A 42 1.59 11.21 -10.88
CA THR A 42 2.57 10.19 -11.23
C THR A 42 3.96 10.82 -11.22
N PRO A 43 4.96 10.18 -10.56
CA PRO A 43 6.32 10.68 -10.58
C PRO A 43 6.87 10.83 -12.00
N GLU A 44 7.53 11.97 -12.28
CA GLU A 44 8.04 12.36 -13.61
C GLU A 44 8.86 11.26 -14.29
N LEU A 45 9.73 10.61 -13.51
CA LEU A 45 10.64 9.58 -14.01
C LEU A 45 9.94 8.34 -14.57
N THR A 46 8.67 8.11 -14.22
CA THR A 46 7.92 6.92 -14.63
C THR A 46 7.38 7.05 -16.04
N LEU A 47 6.70 8.15 -16.39
CA LEU A 47 6.01 8.28 -17.69
C LEU A 47 6.83 9.02 -18.74
N GLN A 48 7.70 9.95 -18.34
CA GLN A 48 8.52 10.72 -19.29
C GLN A 48 9.43 9.80 -20.11
N LYS A 49 10.02 8.78 -19.48
CA LYS A 49 10.95 7.82 -20.12
C LYS A 49 10.26 6.66 -20.85
N CYS A 50 8.95 6.50 -20.72
CA CYS A 50 8.23 5.40 -21.37
C CYS A 50 8.15 5.60 -22.90
N SER A 51 8.12 4.50 -23.65
CA SER A 51 7.69 4.53 -25.06
C SER A 51 6.19 4.88 -25.14
N LEU A 52 5.71 5.29 -26.32
CA LEU A 52 4.28 5.52 -26.55
C LEU A 52 3.43 4.29 -26.19
N VAL A 53 3.91 3.09 -26.57
CA VAL A 53 3.27 1.80 -26.26
C VAL A 53 3.19 1.56 -24.75
N ASN A 54 4.27 1.82 -24.01
CA ASN A 54 4.26 1.65 -22.55
C ASN A 54 3.35 2.67 -21.85
N THR A 55 3.24 3.90 -22.38
CA THR A 55 2.31 4.90 -21.87
C THR A 55 0.86 4.48 -22.12
N GLU A 56 0.55 3.91 -23.27
CA GLU A 56 -0.75 3.31 -23.57
C GLU A 56 -1.10 2.15 -22.63
N ASP A 57 -0.16 1.23 -22.40
CA ASP A 57 -0.36 0.13 -21.44
C ASP A 57 -0.61 0.64 -20.03
N THR A 58 0.08 1.71 -19.65
CA THR A 58 -0.11 2.37 -18.35
C THR A 58 -1.49 3.01 -18.26
N PHE A 59 -1.95 3.69 -19.32
CA PHE A 59 -3.28 4.31 -19.38
C PHE A 59 -4.38 3.26 -19.21
N ARG A 60 -4.29 2.14 -19.95
CA ARG A 60 -5.25 1.03 -19.88
C ARG A 60 -5.29 0.40 -18.49
N THR A 61 -4.13 0.22 -17.87
CA THR A 61 -4.04 -0.26 -16.48
C THR A 61 -4.74 0.69 -15.51
N GLN A 62 -4.49 2.00 -15.65
CA GLN A 62 -5.14 3.02 -14.83
C GLN A 62 -6.64 3.12 -15.07
N LEU A 63 -7.12 2.87 -16.30
CA LEU A 63 -8.56 2.80 -16.58
C LEU A 63 -9.24 1.63 -15.87
N ILE A 64 -8.60 0.45 -15.79
CA ILE A 64 -9.16 -0.65 -14.97
C ILE A 64 -9.21 -0.24 -13.49
N LEU A 65 -8.15 0.39 -12.98
CA LEU A 65 -8.13 0.84 -11.59
C LEU A 65 -9.21 1.88 -11.33
N PHE A 66 -9.38 2.84 -12.25
CA PHE A 66 -10.45 3.83 -12.21
C PHE A 66 -11.83 3.18 -12.27
N LEU A 67 -12.02 2.23 -13.18
CA LEU A 67 -13.24 1.44 -13.28
C LEU A 67 -13.55 0.74 -11.96
N GLY A 68 -12.58 0.05 -11.36
CA GLY A 68 -12.75 -0.62 -10.06
C GLY A 68 -13.02 0.35 -8.90
N ALA A 69 -12.47 1.56 -8.95
CA ALA A 69 -12.72 2.60 -7.96
C ALA A 69 -14.14 3.18 -8.06
N VAL A 70 -14.66 3.34 -9.27
CA VAL A 70 -15.99 3.92 -9.54
C VAL A 70 -17.11 2.86 -9.48
N MET A 71 -16.79 1.62 -9.83
CA MET A 71 -17.70 0.48 -9.85
C MET A 71 -17.43 -0.42 -8.64
N ASP A 72 -17.97 -0.07 -7.47
CA ASP A 72 -18.07 -1.06 -6.40
C ASP A 72 -19.13 -2.10 -6.79
N THR A 73 -18.66 -3.17 -7.43
CA THR A 73 -19.47 -4.18 -8.15
C THR A 73 -20.47 -4.97 -7.30
N LYS A 74 -20.44 -4.83 -5.97
CA LYS A 74 -21.29 -5.65 -5.07
C LYS A 74 -22.37 -4.86 -4.33
N ASN A 75 -22.21 -3.56 -4.13
CA ASN A 75 -23.19 -2.69 -3.48
C ASN A 75 -22.82 -1.23 -3.78
N PRO A 76 -23.15 -0.67 -4.96
CA PRO A 76 -22.80 0.72 -5.25
C PRO A 76 -23.56 1.61 -4.26
N PRO A 77 -22.88 2.28 -3.30
CA PRO A 77 -23.55 3.20 -2.41
C PRO A 77 -24.16 4.33 -3.25
N GLN A 78 -25.27 4.93 -2.80
CA GLN A 78 -25.84 6.13 -3.43
C GLN A 78 -24.79 7.24 -3.65
N ASN A 79 -23.71 7.25 -2.86
CA ASN A 79 -22.56 8.14 -2.99
C ASN A 79 -21.79 8.02 -4.32
N ASN A 80 -21.94 6.94 -5.09
CA ASN A 80 -21.21 6.80 -6.36
C ASN A 80 -21.77 7.68 -7.48
N ALA A 81 -23.04 8.10 -7.40
CA ALA A 81 -23.64 8.96 -8.42
C ALA A 81 -23.05 10.38 -8.38
N GLU A 82 -22.93 10.97 -7.18
CA GLU A 82 -22.30 12.27 -6.98
C GLU A 82 -20.82 12.25 -7.39
N GLN A 83 -20.09 11.22 -6.97
CA GLN A 83 -18.67 11.06 -7.34
C GLN A 83 -18.48 10.89 -8.86
N ARG A 84 -19.36 10.16 -9.54
CA ARG A 84 -19.34 10.07 -11.01
C ARG A 84 -19.63 11.40 -11.68
N GLN A 85 -20.62 12.15 -11.19
CA GLN A 85 -20.94 13.48 -11.69
C GLN A 85 -19.74 14.43 -11.52
N GLU A 86 -19.08 14.41 -10.36
CA GLU A 86 -17.86 15.18 -10.12
C GLU A 86 -16.71 14.78 -11.06
N ASN A 87 -16.44 13.48 -11.21
CA ASN A 87 -15.43 12.98 -12.14
C ASN A 87 -15.77 13.37 -13.59
N GLN A 88 -17.05 13.38 -13.96
CA GLN A 88 -17.51 13.78 -15.27
C GLN A 88 -17.29 15.27 -15.54
N GLU A 89 -17.53 16.14 -14.55
CA GLU A 89 -17.23 17.56 -14.64
C GLU A 89 -15.73 17.81 -14.79
N VAL A 90 -14.89 17.14 -13.98
CA VAL A 90 -13.42 17.19 -14.07
C VAL A 90 -12.93 16.78 -15.46
N PHE A 91 -13.44 15.66 -16.00
CA PHE A 91 -13.10 15.18 -17.33
C PHE A 91 -13.48 16.18 -18.42
N GLN A 92 -14.68 16.76 -18.34
CA GLN A 92 -15.16 17.71 -19.33
C GLN A 92 -14.38 19.04 -19.28
N GLN A 93 -14.05 19.54 -18.09
CA GLN A 93 -13.16 20.70 -17.94
C GLN A 93 -11.79 20.43 -18.57
N TRP A 94 -11.19 19.27 -18.25
CA TRP A 94 -9.93 18.83 -18.83
C TRP A 94 -9.98 18.80 -20.37
N LEU A 95 -11.03 18.17 -20.93
CA LEU A 95 -11.20 18.02 -22.37
C LEU A 95 -11.31 19.38 -23.06
N HIS A 96 -12.10 20.31 -22.53
CA HIS A 96 -12.19 21.66 -23.08
C HIS A 96 -10.83 22.38 -23.09
N ASN A 97 -10.10 22.34 -21.97
CA ASN A 97 -8.81 23.02 -21.87
C ASN A 97 -7.72 22.39 -22.75
N SER A 98 -7.80 21.08 -23.01
CA SER A 98 -6.84 20.35 -23.86
C SER A 98 -6.73 20.93 -25.28
N GLY A 99 -7.81 21.53 -25.80
CA GLY A 99 -7.92 21.99 -27.18
C GLY A 99 -8.12 20.87 -28.21
N ILE A 100 -8.44 19.66 -27.75
CA ILE A 100 -8.91 18.57 -28.59
C ILE A 100 -10.32 18.92 -29.08
N THR A 101 -10.59 18.67 -30.36
CA THR A 101 -11.88 18.83 -31.04
C THR A 101 -12.18 17.58 -31.86
N ALA A 102 -13.42 17.40 -32.31
CA ALA A 102 -13.75 16.27 -33.18
C ALA A 102 -12.93 16.22 -34.47
N SER A 103 -12.58 17.38 -35.03
CA SER A 103 -11.83 17.51 -36.29
C SER A 103 -10.32 17.26 -36.16
N ASN A 104 -9.74 17.42 -34.97
CA ASN A 104 -8.31 17.26 -34.74
C ASN A 104 -7.97 16.05 -33.85
N CYS A 105 -8.95 15.24 -33.46
CA CYS A 105 -8.76 14.09 -32.59
C CYS A 105 -8.47 12.82 -33.43
N PRO A 106 -7.27 12.22 -33.33
CA PRO A 106 -6.98 10.96 -34.00
C PRO A 106 -7.91 9.85 -33.52
N THR A 107 -8.30 8.91 -34.39
CA THR A 107 -9.25 7.83 -34.08
C THR A 107 -8.92 7.12 -32.76
N LYS A 108 -7.65 6.74 -32.55
CA LYS A 108 -7.23 6.08 -31.31
C LYS A 108 -7.44 6.92 -30.05
N LEU A 109 -7.24 8.24 -30.13
CA LEU A 109 -7.51 9.13 -29.00
C LEU A 109 -9.02 9.32 -28.78
N LYS A 110 -9.83 9.34 -29.85
CA LYS A 110 -11.30 9.31 -29.72
C LYS A 110 -11.72 8.09 -28.90
N HIS A 111 -11.11 6.93 -29.15
CA HIS A 111 -11.42 5.69 -28.43
C HIS A 111 -11.14 5.81 -26.93
N PHE A 112 -9.94 6.29 -26.54
CA PHE A 112 -9.60 6.50 -25.13
C PHE A 112 -10.52 7.50 -24.41
N LEU A 113 -10.95 8.55 -25.10
CA LEU A 113 -11.90 9.53 -24.53
C LEU A 113 -13.28 8.91 -24.32
N LEU A 114 -13.71 8.03 -25.22
CA LEU A 114 -14.98 7.31 -25.10
C LEU A 114 -14.91 6.20 -24.05
N GLU A 115 -13.76 5.56 -23.84
CA GLU A 115 -13.53 4.63 -22.71
C GLU A 115 -13.83 5.30 -21.36
N ILE A 116 -13.26 6.48 -21.15
CA ILE A 116 -13.48 7.27 -19.93
C ILE A 116 -14.97 7.62 -19.78
N LYS A 117 -15.61 8.05 -20.88
CA LYS A 117 -17.05 8.36 -20.91
C LYS A 117 -17.90 7.15 -20.50
N GLU A 118 -17.65 5.98 -21.08
CA GLU A 118 -18.41 4.76 -20.78
C GLU A 118 -18.25 4.33 -19.32
N ILE A 119 -17.07 4.48 -18.72
CA ILE A 119 -16.87 4.23 -17.28
C ILE A 119 -17.71 5.20 -16.44
N LEU A 120 -17.68 6.49 -16.78
CA LEU A 120 -18.45 7.52 -16.07
C LEU A 120 -19.96 7.35 -16.22
N GLU A 121 -20.42 6.78 -17.33
CA GLU A 121 -21.83 6.51 -17.62
C GLU A 121 -22.28 5.11 -17.19
N ASN A 122 -21.41 4.33 -16.54
CA ASN A 122 -21.71 2.96 -16.09
C ASN A 122 -22.10 2.03 -17.27
N GLN A 123 -21.39 2.15 -18.39
CA GLN A 123 -21.54 1.35 -19.61
C GLN A 123 -20.26 0.55 -19.93
N SER A 124 -19.51 0.18 -18.90
CA SER A 124 -18.12 -0.26 -18.99
C SER A 124 -17.88 -1.78 -19.03
N ASP A 125 -18.94 -2.60 -19.16
CA ASP A 125 -18.82 -4.06 -19.20
C ASP A 125 -17.85 -4.53 -20.29
N LYS A 126 -17.94 -3.89 -21.47
CA LYS A 126 -17.05 -4.16 -22.59
C LYS A 126 -15.59 -3.84 -22.26
N ILE A 127 -15.32 -2.67 -21.66
CA ILE A 127 -13.98 -2.25 -21.23
C ILE A 127 -13.41 -3.26 -20.24
N TYR A 128 -14.21 -3.67 -19.25
CA TYR A 128 -13.79 -4.66 -18.25
C TYR A 128 -13.35 -5.96 -18.92
N HIS A 129 -14.19 -6.53 -19.79
CA HIS A 129 -13.92 -7.80 -20.46
C HIS A 129 -12.69 -7.72 -21.37
N GLU A 130 -12.62 -6.71 -22.23
CA GLU A 130 -11.54 -6.57 -23.20
C GLU A 130 -10.19 -6.26 -22.53
N THR A 131 -10.18 -5.41 -21.51
CA THR A 131 -8.93 -5.06 -20.81
C THR A 131 -8.45 -6.22 -19.94
N THR A 132 -9.36 -6.96 -19.29
CA THR A 132 -8.99 -8.20 -18.56
C THR A 132 -8.41 -9.24 -19.50
N ALA A 133 -9.01 -9.43 -20.68
CA ALA A 133 -8.50 -10.34 -21.72
C ALA A 133 -7.10 -9.94 -22.22
N TYR A 134 -6.87 -8.63 -22.39
CA TYR A 134 -5.56 -8.11 -22.78
C TYR A 134 -4.49 -8.37 -21.71
N LEU A 135 -4.79 -8.04 -20.45
CA LEU A 135 -3.86 -8.26 -19.35
C LEU A 135 -3.53 -9.75 -19.16
N TRP A 136 -4.52 -10.63 -19.35
CA TRP A 136 -4.32 -12.07 -19.33
C TRP A 136 -3.34 -12.53 -20.42
N ARG A 137 -3.48 -12.06 -21.67
CA ARG A 137 -2.53 -12.33 -22.76
C ARG A 137 -1.12 -11.87 -22.40
N LYS A 138 -0.99 -10.64 -21.90
CA LYS A 138 0.30 -10.09 -21.47
C LYS A 138 0.96 -10.90 -20.35
N ALA A 139 0.17 -11.34 -19.38
CA ALA A 139 0.66 -12.18 -18.30
C ALA A 139 1.16 -13.55 -18.80
N LYS A 140 0.58 -14.09 -19.88
CA LYS A 140 1.06 -15.33 -20.53
C LYS A 140 2.36 -15.13 -21.30
N GLU A 141 2.44 -14.06 -22.10
CA GLU A 141 3.65 -13.72 -22.88
C GLU A 141 4.85 -13.50 -21.97
N LYS A 142 4.61 -12.85 -20.82
CA LYS A 142 5.66 -12.47 -19.88
C LYS A 142 5.18 -12.70 -18.45
N PRO A 143 5.33 -13.93 -17.93
CA PRO A 143 4.95 -14.26 -16.56
C PRO A 143 5.60 -13.31 -15.56
N THR A 144 4.78 -12.67 -14.74
CA THR A 144 5.26 -11.75 -13.71
C THR A 144 5.96 -12.52 -12.61
N ASP A 145 7.17 -12.08 -12.25
CA ASP A 145 7.92 -12.61 -11.11
C ASP A 145 7.20 -12.25 -9.80
N PRO A 146 6.77 -13.23 -8.99
CA PRO A 146 6.12 -12.98 -7.70
C PRO A 146 6.92 -12.09 -6.75
N GLN A 147 8.26 -12.10 -6.82
CA GLN A 147 9.09 -11.22 -5.98
C GLN A 147 8.94 -9.75 -6.37
N LYS A 148 8.77 -9.46 -7.67
CA LYS A 148 8.47 -8.11 -8.15
C LYS A 148 7.09 -7.66 -7.69
N VAL A 149 6.10 -8.55 -7.74
CA VAL A 149 4.76 -8.28 -7.21
C VAL A 149 4.82 -8.03 -5.70
N ALA A 150 5.56 -8.85 -4.94
CA ALA A 150 5.75 -8.66 -3.50
C ALA A 150 6.36 -7.29 -3.18
N LYS A 151 7.38 -6.87 -3.95
CA LYS A 151 7.95 -5.52 -3.84
C LYS A 151 6.90 -4.43 -4.12
N VAL A 152 6.07 -4.59 -5.15
CA VAL A 152 4.98 -3.63 -5.43
C VAL A 152 4.01 -3.55 -4.26
N PHE A 153 3.61 -4.68 -3.67
CA PHE A 153 2.74 -4.67 -2.48
C PHE A 153 3.41 -4.00 -1.27
N LYS A 154 4.69 -4.25 -1.05
CA LYS A 154 5.48 -3.57 -0.01
C LYS A 154 5.52 -2.05 -0.21
N ASP A 155 5.78 -1.62 -1.43
CA ASP A 155 5.83 -0.20 -1.80
C ASP A 155 4.45 0.46 -1.62
N ILE A 156 3.37 -0.20 -2.04
CA ILE A 156 1.99 0.22 -1.80
C ILE A 156 1.70 0.30 -0.29
N GLY A 157 2.10 -0.70 0.49
CA GLY A 157 1.95 -0.70 1.94
C GLY A 157 2.64 0.49 2.60
N GLY A 158 3.85 0.83 2.16
CA GLY A 158 4.58 2.01 2.61
C GLY A 158 3.88 3.33 2.27
N ILE A 159 3.32 3.43 1.06
CA ILE A 159 2.53 4.59 0.63
C ILE A 159 1.24 4.70 1.46
N MET A 160 0.52 3.60 1.68
CA MET A 160 -0.73 3.60 2.44
C MET A 160 -0.49 3.98 3.91
N ALA A 161 0.59 3.49 4.51
CA ALA A 161 1.00 3.88 5.86
C ALA A 161 1.35 5.38 5.99
N ASN A 162 1.83 6.00 4.90
CA ASN A 162 2.18 7.41 4.83
C ASN A 162 1.43 8.08 3.69
N THR A 163 0.09 7.99 3.73
CA THR A 163 -0.75 8.38 2.58
C THR A 163 -0.37 9.81 2.17
N PRO A 164 0.16 10.02 0.94
CA PRO A 164 0.60 11.32 0.53
C PRO A 164 -0.57 12.30 0.57
N LYS A 165 -0.30 13.54 0.98
CA LYS A 165 -1.29 14.60 0.88
C LYS A 165 -1.52 14.87 -0.60
N LEU A 166 -2.63 14.37 -1.08
CA LEU A 166 -3.13 14.60 -2.42
C LEU A 166 -3.49 16.10 -2.57
N TYR A 167 -2.86 16.80 -3.52
CA TYR A 167 -3.06 18.22 -3.80
C TYR A 167 -4.37 18.49 -4.54
N LYS A 168 -5.26 19.34 -4.00
CA LYS A 168 -6.47 19.75 -4.74
C LYS A 168 -6.10 20.25 -6.15
N VAL A 169 -6.65 19.60 -7.18
CA VAL A 169 -6.47 20.03 -8.56
C VAL A 169 -7.74 20.76 -8.99
N ASP A 170 -7.62 22.07 -9.16
CA ASP A 170 -8.66 22.88 -9.79
C ASP A 170 -8.46 22.83 -11.31
N MET A 171 -9.25 22.00 -11.99
CA MET A 171 -9.18 21.88 -13.45
C MET A 171 -9.68 23.16 -14.12
N LYS A 172 -8.88 23.67 -15.06
CA LYS A 172 -9.29 24.74 -15.96
C LYS A 172 -10.16 24.14 -17.06
N GLY A 173 -11.08 24.96 -17.54
CA GLY A 173 -11.95 24.64 -18.67
C GLY A 173 -13.43 24.87 -18.34
N ASN A 174 -14.28 24.73 -19.35
CA ASN A 174 -15.72 24.84 -19.22
C ASN A 174 -16.32 23.45 -19.44
N ALA A 175 -16.93 22.87 -18.40
CA ALA A 175 -17.50 21.53 -18.46
C ALA A 175 -18.59 21.41 -19.55
N ALA A 176 -19.43 22.43 -19.73
CA ALA A 176 -20.48 22.42 -20.75
C ALA A 176 -19.90 22.39 -22.17
N GLU A 177 -18.84 23.14 -22.44
CA GLU A 177 -18.13 23.09 -23.73
C GLU A 177 -17.40 21.76 -23.92
N GLY A 178 -16.77 21.22 -22.87
CA GLY A 178 -16.17 19.89 -22.89
C GLY A 178 -17.17 18.79 -23.22
N LYS A 179 -18.38 18.88 -22.66
CA LYS A 179 -19.50 17.97 -22.97
C LYS A 179 -19.90 18.03 -24.45
N LYS A 180 -19.95 19.24 -25.04
CA LYS A 180 -20.24 19.41 -26.48
C LYS A 180 -19.14 18.76 -27.34
N ILE A 181 -17.86 19.04 -27.02
CA ILE A 181 -16.71 18.45 -27.73
C ILE A 181 -16.79 16.92 -27.70
N LEU A 182 -17.12 16.33 -26.54
CA LEU A 182 -17.23 14.87 -26.41
C LEU A 182 -18.37 14.30 -27.27
N ALA A 183 -19.51 15.00 -27.34
CA ALA A 183 -20.63 14.61 -28.20
C ALA A 183 -20.28 14.69 -29.70
N GLU A 184 -19.54 15.74 -30.10
CA GLU A 184 -19.03 15.88 -31.47
C GLU A 184 -18.02 14.77 -31.81
N ILE A 185 -17.11 14.44 -30.89
CA ILE A 185 -16.16 13.33 -31.06
C ILE A 185 -16.92 12.02 -31.28
N SER A 186 -17.89 11.70 -30.43
CA SER A 186 -18.72 10.50 -30.57
C SER A 186 -19.45 10.46 -31.92
N SER A 187 -20.01 11.59 -32.34
CA SER A 187 -20.74 11.70 -33.61
C SER A 187 -19.83 11.62 -34.83
N SER A 188 -18.55 11.98 -34.69
CA SER A 188 -17.56 11.98 -35.77
C SER A 188 -17.03 10.59 -36.14
N LEU A 189 -17.36 9.55 -35.37
CA LEU A 189 -17.02 8.17 -35.72
C LEU A 189 -17.96 7.66 -36.81
N SER A 190 -17.39 7.06 -37.84
CA SER A 190 -18.11 6.32 -38.88
C SER A 190 -18.84 5.10 -38.30
N ALA A 191 -19.81 4.56 -39.04
CA ALA A 191 -20.50 3.33 -38.62
C ALA A 191 -19.53 2.16 -38.42
N GLU A 192 -18.55 2.03 -39.32
CA GLU A 192 -17.50 1.00 -39.23
C GLU A 192 -16.62 1.18 -37.99
N GLU A 193 -16.22 2.42 -37.67
CA GLU A 193 -15.45 2.71 -36.45
C GLU A 193 -16.24 2.43 -35.17
N ARG A 194 -17.58 2.55 -35.19
CA ARG A 194 -18.46 2.24 -34.05
C ARG A 194 -18.71 0.74 -33.89
N GLU A 195 -18.97 0.03 -35.00
CA GLU A 195 -19.26 -1.41 -34.98
C GLU A 195 -18.01 -2.24 -34.66
N ASN A 196 -16.88 -1.89 -35.28
CA ASN A 196 -15.59 -2.57 -35.05
C ASN A 196 -14.82 -1.95 -33.88
N PHE A 197 -15.48 -1.13 -33.07
CA PHE A 197 -14.87 -0.51 -31.92
C PHE A 197 -14.49 -1.60 -30.92
N HIS A 198 -13.22 -1.95 -30.87
CA HIS A 198 -12.69 -2.75 -29.79
C HIS A 198 -11.54 -1.97 -29.16
N PHE A 199 -11.57 -1.89 -27.84
CA PHE A 199 -10.46 -1.36 -27.05
C PHE A 199 -9.24 -2.26 -27.21
N HIS A 200 -9.47 -3.57 -27.37
CA HIS A 200 -8.45 -4.60 -27.59
C HIS A 200 -8.87 -5.61 -28.65
N PRO A 201 -7.93 -6.22 -29.40
CA PRO A 201 -8.27 -7.29 -30.34
C PRO A 201 -9.13 -8.35 -29.63
N PRO A 202 -10.32 -8.71 -30.15
CA PRO A 202 -11.18 -9.68 -29.49
C PRO A 202 -10.45 -11.02 -29.36
N PHE A 203 -10.84 -11.82 -28.37
CA PHE A 203 -10.32 -13.18 -28.28
C PHE A 203 -10.65 -13.96 -29.54
N THR A 204 -9.68 -14.75 -30.00
CA THR A 204 -9.96 -15.90 -30.87
C THR A 204 -10.86 -16.90 -30.12
N ASN A 205 -11.54 -17.77 -30.85
CA ASN A 205 -12.38 -18.80 -30.23
C ASN A 205 -11.56 -19.73 -29.32
N GLU A 206 -10.31 -20.01 -29.73
CA GLU A 206 -9.34 -20.79 -28.99
C GLU A 206 -8.92 -20.10 -27.68
N GLU A 207 -8.54 -18.81 -27.74
CA GLU A 207 -8.19 -18.03 -26.54
C GLU A 207 -9.36 -17.89 -25.58
N LYS A 208 -10.59 -17.71 -26.10
CA LYS A 208 -11.79 -17.64 -25.27
C LYS A 208 -12.04 -18.96 -24.55
N ALA A 209 -11.94 -20.09 -25.24
CA ALA A 209 -12.10 -21.41 -24.65
C ALA A 209 -11.01 -21.69 -23.60
N GLU A 210 -9.76 -21.30 -23.88
CA GLU A 210 -8.65 -21.43 -22.94
C GLU A 210 -8.83 -20.53 -21.69
N TYR A 211 -9.22 -19.26 -21.88
CA TYR A 211 -9.52 -18.33 -20.80
C TYR A 211 -10.65 -18.86 -19.90
N GLU A 212 -11.76 -19.30 -20.49
CA GLU A 212 -12.88 -19.89 -19.74
C GLU A 212 -12.48 -21.18 -19.00
N LYS A 213 -11.63 -22.00 -19.62
CA LYS A 213 -11.09 -23.21 -18.99
C LYS A 213 -10.20 -22.87 -17.81
N GLU A 214 -9.28 -21.93 -17.94
CA GLU A 214 -8.39 -21.49 -16.85
C GLU A 214 -9.19 -20.87 -15.68
N GLN A 215 -10.22 -20.09 -15.99
CA GLN A 215 -11.15 -19.55 -14.99
C GLN A 215 -11.90 -20.66 -14.25
N LYS A 216 -12.36 -21.71 -14.95
CA LYS A 216 -13.07 -22.86 -14.37
C LYS A 216 -12.16 -23.79 -13.57
N GLU A 217 -10.93 -23.99 -14.03
CA GLU A 217 -9.99 -24.91 -13.39
C GLU A 217 -9.40 -24.34 -12.10
N GLY A 218 -9.58 -23.04 -11.80
CA GLY A 218 -9.08 -22.38 -10.59
C GLY A 218 -7.57 -22.50 -10.40
N LYS A 219 -6.86 -22.93 -11.45
CA LYS A 219 -5.51 -23.47 -11.37
C LYS A 219 -4.54 -22.61 -12.16
N LYS A 220 -4.03 -21.62 -11.46
CA LYS A 220 -2.59 -21.47 -11.22
C LYS A 220 -2.47 -20.48 -10.09
N SER A 221 -1.53 -20.75 -9.20
CA SER A 221 -1.13 -19.79 -8.18
C SER A 221 -0.70 -18.50 -8.87
N ASP A 222 -1.63 -17.56 -8.96
CA ASP A 222 -1.51 -16.25 -9.60
C ASP A 222 -0.29 -15.54 -9.01
N PRO A 223 0.64 -15.02 -9.85
CA PRO A 223 1.73 -14.19 -9.39
C PRO A 223 1.32 -13.09 -8.41
N ILE A 224 0.10 -12.54 -8.54
CA ILE A 224 -0.44 -11.55 -7.59
C ILE A 224 -0.62 -12.18 -6.21
N THR A 225 -1.38 -13.28 -6.11
CA THR A 225 -1.58 -14.01 -4.84
C THR A 225 -0.23 -14.49 -4.26
N LYS A 226 0.68 -15.01 -5.08
CA LYS A 226 2.03 -15.40 -4.62
C LYS A 226 2.80 -14.21 -4.06
N GLY A 227 2.82 -13.10 -4.78
CA GLY A 227 3.48 -11.87 -4.35
C GLY A 227 2.91 -11.35 -3.04
N GLN A 228 1.59 -11.42 -2.87
CA GLN A 228 0.94 -11.05 -1.62
C GLN A 228 1.38 -11.94 -0.45
N ARG A 229 1.46 -13.26 -0.65
CA ARG A 229 1.96 -14.19 0.38
C ARG A 229 3.38 -13.84 0.79
N ILE A 230 4.28 -13.64 -0.18
CA ILE A 230 5.67 -13.26 0.07
C ILE A 230 5.74 -11.95 0.88
N ASN A 231 5.01 -10.91 0.46
CA ASN A 231 4.99 -9.63 1.16
C ASN A 231 4.46 -9.77 2.59
N ALA A 232 3.33 -10.48 2.78
CA ALA A 232 2.73 -10.68 4.09
C ALA A 232 3.69 -11.43 5.05
N ILE A 233 4.36 -12.47 4.55
CA ILE A 233 5.37 -13.22 5.32
C ILE A 233 6.55 -12.33 5.69
N GLU A 234 7.05 -11.52 4.75
CA GLU A 234 8.17 -10.59 5.01
C GLU A 234 7.79 -9.52 6.05
N GLU A 235 6.59 -8.94 5.96
CA GLU A 235 6.09 -7.95 6.92
C GLU A 235 6.02 -8.53 8.35
N ILE A 236 5.48 -9.74 8.50
CA ILE A 236 5.43 -10.43 9.81
C ILE A 236 6.84 -10.73 10.33
N LYS A 237 7.72 -11.30 9.50
CA LYS A 237 9.12 -11.60 9.88
C LYS A 237 9.86 -10.34 10.31
N ASN A 238 9.69 -9.24 9.59
CA ASN A 238 10.25 -7.94 9.95
C ASN A 238 9.65 -7.43 11.27
N ALA A 239 8.34 -7.61 11.49
CA ALA A 239 7.69 -7.19 12.73
C ALA A 239 8.23 -7.93 13.96
N PHE A 240 8.56 -9.23 13.86
CA PHE A 240 9.24 -9.97 14.93
C PHE A 240 10.58 -9.34 15.33
N GLN A 241 11.36 -8.89 14.34
CA GLN A 241 12.72 -8.39 14.52
C GLN A 241 12.80 -6.96 15.08
N ARG A 242 11.73 -6.16 14.96
CA ARG A 242 11.71 -4.76 15.45
C ARG A 242 11.94 -4.66 16.96
N GLU A 243 12.69 -3.67 17.38
CA GLU A 243 12.84 -3.29 18.80
C GLU A 243 11.53 -2.76 19.40
N PRO A 244 11.38 -2.74 20.75
CA PRO A 244 12.38 -2.98 21.80
C PRO A 244 12.55 -4.44 22.22
N LYS A 245 11.62 -5.33 21.88
CA LYS A 245 11.66 -6.75 22.24
C LYS A 245 11.60 -7.60 20.98
N ARG A 246 12.63 -8.42 20.76
CA ARG A 246 12.58 -9.51 19.76
C ARG A 246 11.64 -10.60 20.25
N LEU A 247 10.69 -10.99 19.42
CA LEU A 247 9.75 -12.09 19.68
C LEU A 247 10.09 -13.28 18.77
N THR A 248 9.65 -14.46 19.18
CA THR A 248 9.67 -15.71 18.43
C THR A 248 8.24 -16.18 18.17
N VAL A 249 8.05 -17.14 17.27
CA VAL A 249 6.72 -17.70 16.96
C VAL A 249 6.04 -18.27 18.21
N ASN A 250 6.81 -18.86 19.13
CA ASN A 250 6.30 -19.42 20.39
C ASN A 250 5.77 -18.36 21.36
N ASP A 251 6.08 -17.07 21.16
CA ASP A 251 5.55 -15.98 21.98
C ASP A 251 4.13 -15.53 21.56
N LEU A 252 3.66 -15.96 20.38
CA LEU A 252 2.33 -15.65 19.86
C LEU A 252 1.24 -16.49 20.55
N ASP A 253 0.00 -16.02 20.46
CA ASP A 253 -1.19 -16.79 20.83
C ASP A 253 -1.27 -18.07 19.97
N PRO A 254 -1.72 -19.23 20.51
CA PRO A 254 -1.63 -20.52 19.83
C PRO A 254 -2.24 -20.56 18.42
N GLU A 255 -3.35 -19.85 18.21
CA GLU A 255 -4.02 -19.72 16.91
C GLU A 255 -3.16 -19.02 15.84
N ASN A 256 -2.13 -18.28 16.25
CA ASN A 256 -1.23 -17.55 15.37
C ASN A 256 0.11 -18.24 15.16
N GLN A 257 0.37 -19.42 15.73
CA GLN A 257 1.69 -20.05 15.65
C GLN A 257 1.98 -20.69 14.27
N ASP A 258 0.94 -21.13 13.54
CA ASP A 258 1.07 -21.75 12.20
C ASP A 258 0.84 -20.76 11.04
N TRP A 259 0.98 -19.46 11.31
CA TRP A 259 0.60 -18.38 10.39
C TRP A 259 1.27 -18.44 9.02
N GLU A 260 2.53 -18.88 8.94
CA GLU A 260 3.27 -18.96 7.67
C GLU A 260 2.69 -20.05 6.76
N ASN A 261 2.28 -21.19 7.33
CA ASN A 261 1.61 -22.25 6.58
C ASN A 261 0.18 -21.86 6.19
N GLU A 262 -0.53 -21.15 7.07
CA GLU A 262 -1.87 -20.61 6.77
C GLU A 262 -1.81 -19.70 5.54
N ILE A 263 -0.93 -18.68 5.55
CA ILE A 263 -0.73 -17.77 4.40
C ILE A 263 -0.37 -18.53 3.12
N ASN A 264 0.51 -19.52 3.20
CA ASN A 264 0.94 -20.28 2.03
C ASN A 264 -0.18 -21.12 1.38
N ARG A 265 -1.17 -21.55 2.17
CA ARG A 265 -2.32 -22.32 1.69
C ARG A 265 -3.49 -21.45 1.25
N THR A 266 -3.58 -20.20 1.73
CA THR A 266 -4.69 -19.30 1.41
C THR A 266 -4.65 -18.81 -0.04
N GLU A 267 -5.74 -19.01 -0.79
CA GLU A 267 -5.86 -18.63 -2.20
C GLU A 267 -6.39 -17.19 -2.41
N LYS A 268 -7.13 -16.64 -1.45
CA LYS A 268 -7.72 -15.30 -1.56
C LYS A 268 -6.86 -14.23 -0.88
N ILE A 269 -6.60 -13.14 -1.60
CA ILE A 269 -5.84 -11.98 -1.10
C ILE A 269 -6.42 -11.42 0.19
N ILE A 270 -7.75 -11.29 0.29
CA ILE A 270 -8.42 -10.76 1.49
C ILE A 270 -8.17 -11.65 2.72
N GLU A 271 -8.19 -12.97 2.52
CA GLU A 271 -7.94 -13.93 3.60
C GLU A 271 -6.46 -13.88 4.03
N ILE A 272 -5.52 -13.74 3.09
CA ILE A 272 -4.08 -13.51 3.39
C ILE A 272 -3.90 -12.26 4.26
N GLU A 273 -4.54 -11.16 3.89
CA GLU A 273 -4.47 -9.90 4.65
C GLU A 273 -5.09 -10.01 6.05
N ASN A 274 -6.14 -10.81 6.20
CA ASN A 274 -6.75 -11.05 7.51
C ASN A 274 -5.80 -11.81 8.44
N VAL A 275 -5.14 -12.87 7.95
CA VAL A 275 -4.11 -13.59 8.71
C VAL A 275 -2.98 -12.64 9.09
N LYS A 276 -2.50 -11.84 8.11
CA LYS A 276 -1.46 -10.85 8.35
C LYS A 276 -1.82 -9.87 9.46
N ARG A 277 -2.99 -9.25 9.38
CA ARG A 277 -3.47 -8.28 10.36
C ARG A 277 -3.60 -8.90 11.75
N ARG A 278 -4.15 -10.11 11.86
CA ARG A 278 -4.32 -10.84 13.11
C ARG A 278 -2.97 -11.08 13.79
N VAL A 279 -2.00 -11.60 13.05
CA VAL A 279 -0.65 -11.90 13.57
C VAL A 279 0.12 -10.64 13.94
N LEU A 280 0.06 -9.59 13.11
CA LEU A 280 0.70 -8.31 13.43
C LEU A 280 0.13 -7.66 14.69
N ALA A 281 -1.20 -7.74 14.89
CA ALA A 281 -1.85 -7.23 16.09
C ALA A 281 -1.42 -8.00 17.35
N ASP A 282 -1.26 -9.33 17.25
CA ASP A 282 -0.74 -10.15 18.34
C ASP A 282 0.73 -9.78 18.67
N ILE A 283 1.59 -9.67 17.67
CA ILE A 283 2.98 -9.19 17.83
C ILE A 283 3.01 -7.84 18.57
N GLU A 284 2.17 -6.88 18.15
CA GLU A 284 2.09 -5.57 18.78
C GLU A 284 1.61 -5.66 20.24
N LYS A 285 0.56 -6.44 20.50
CA LYS A 285 0.03 -6.69 21.85
C LYS A 285 1.11 -7.28 22.77
N LYS A 286 1.87 -8.28 22.31
CA LYS A 286 2.95 -8.92 23.08
C LYS A 286 4.11 -7.97 23.34
N LYS A 287 4.45 -7.10 22.39
CA LYS A 287 5.46 -6.06 22.57
C LYS A 287 5.00 -4.99 23.57
N CYS A 288 3.78 -4.49 23.42
CA CYS A 288 3.20 -3.50 24.33
C CYS A 288 3.08 -4.02 25.77
N ALA A 289 2.61 -5.25 25.97
CA ALA A 289 2.55 -5.88 27.29
C ALA A 289 3.95 -6.02 27.91
N GLY A 290 4.95 -6.39 27.09
CA GLY A 290 6.36 -6.40 27.50
C GLY A 290 6.87 -5.03 27.94
N CYS A 291 6.58 -3.98 27.17
CA CYS A 291 6.96 -2.60 27.49
C CYS A 291 6.30 -2.10 28.77
N GLN A 292 5.01 -2.39 28.98
CA GLN A 292 4.29 -1.99 30.20
C GLN A 292 4.86 -2.69 31.43
N LYS A 293 5.16 -3.99 31.34
CA LYS A 293 5.81 -4.74 32.43
C LYS A 293 7.18 -4.17 32.76
N LEU A 294 8.00 -3.89 31.73
CA LEU A 294 9.32 -3.28 31.91
C LEU A 294 9.21 -1.89 32.56
N LYS A 295 8.27 -1.06 32.10
CA LYS A 295 8.02 0.27 32.68
C LYS A 295 7.60 0.19 34.14
N GLY A 296 6.76 -0.79 34.50
CA GLY A 296 6.39 -1.05 35.89
C GLY A 296 7.58 -1.44 36.76
N GLN A 297 8.44 -2.35 36.26
CA GLN A 297 9.67 -2.75 36.96
C GLN A 297 10.66 -1.60 37.13
N LEU A 298 10.82 -0.75 36.11
CA LEU A 298 11.66 0.45 36.20
C LEU A 298 11.14 1.41 37.28
N LEU A 299 9.82 1.68 37.28
CA LEU A 299 9.21 2.57 38.26
C LEU A 299 9.33 2.05 39.70
N GLU A 300 9.17 0.73 39.89
CA GLU A 300 9.36 0.08 41.19
C GLU A 300 10.81 0.26 41.68
N LYS A 301 11.79 0.03 40.81
CA LYS A 301 13.22 0.19 41.15
C LYS A 301 13.60 1.64 41.43
N GLU A 302 13.10 2.59 40.65
CA GLU A 302 13.30 4.03 40.90
C GLU A 302 12.68 4.46 42.24
N THR A 303 11.52 3.91 42.59
CA THR A 303 10.87 4.19 43.89
C THR A 303 11.71 3.61 45.03
N GLN A 304 12.20 2.38 44.89
CA GLN A 304 13.08 1.74 45.87
C GLN A 304 14.37 2.54 46.10
N ILE A 305 14.99 3.06 45.03
CA ILE A 305 16.16 3.93 45.12
C ILE A 305 15.87 5.17 45.95
N LYS A 306 14.78 5.90 45.63
CA LYS A 306 14.41 7.13 46.36
C LYS A 306 14.17 6.87 47.85
N THR A 307 13.49 5.77 48.19
CA THR A 307 13.27 5.39 49.59
C THR A 307 14.59 5.10 50.31
N LEU A 308 15.51 4.36 49.68
CA LEU A 308 16.83 4.06 50.26
C LEU A 308 17.68 5.32 50.43
N GLU A 309 17.65 6.24 49.47
CA GLU A 309 18.34 7.54 49.57
C GLU A 309 17.84 8.37 50.75
N GLN A 310 16.52 8.41 50.98
CA GLN A 310 15.93 9.11 52.12
C GLN A 310 16.35 8.46 53.46
N GLU A 311 16.26 7.12 53.58
CA GLU A 311 16.66 6.40 54.79
C GLU A 311 18.16 6.59 55.11
N ILE A 312 19.02 6.63 54.08
CA ILE A 312 20.45 6.92 54.20
C ILE A 312 20.65 8.33 54.76
N ALA A 313 19.97 9.35 54.20
CA ALA A 313 20.08 10.73 54.65
C ALA A 313 19.62 10.91 56.11
N GLU A 314 18.57 10.21 56.53
CA GLU A 314 18.10 10.20 57.91
C GLU A 314 19.12 9.57 58.87
N LEU A 315 19.74 8.45 58.48
CA LEU A 315 20.80 7.81 59.26
C LEU A 315 22.06 8.67 59.36
N GLU A 316 22.45 9.33 58.28
CA GLU A 316 23.57 10.28 58.27
C GLU A 316 23.30 11.48 59.19
N THR A 317 22.05 11.97 59.20
CA THR A 317 21.62 13.02 60.13
C THR A 317 21.65 12.54 61.58
N LYS A 318 21.22 11.31 61.88
CA LYS A 318 21.31 10.75 63.25
C LYS A 318 22.76 10.56 63.70
N LEU A 319 23.63 10.07 62.81
CA LEU A 319 25.05 9.89 63.09
C LEU A 319 25.80 11.20 63.31
N SER A 320 25.35 12.32 62.74
CA SER A 320 25.95 13.64 63.03
C SER A 320 25.67 14.10 64.47
N HIS A 321 24.56 13.66 65.07
CA HIS A 321 24.21 13.93 66.46
C HIS A 321 24.81 12.89 67.43
N GLU A 322 24.95 11.63 67.00
CA GLU A 322 25.51 10.52 67.78
C GLU A 322 26.62 9.75 67.03
N PRO A 323 27.84 10.29 66.91
CA PRO A 323 28.89 9.71 66.07
C PRO A 323 29.40 8.34 66.53
N SER A 324 29.22 8.03 67.81
CA SER A 324 29.68 6.78 68.43
C SER A 324 28.64 5.67 68.38
N ASN A 325 27.48 5.88 67.77
CA ASN A 325 26.42 4.88 67.70
C ASN A 325 26.71 3.84 66.61
N ASP A 326 27.31 2.71 66.99
CA ASP A 326 27.71 1.65 66.06
C ASP A 326 26.53 0.97 65.36
N THR A 327 25.34 0.99 65.97
CA THR A 327 24.11 0.49 65.34
C THR A 327 23.74 1.33 64.12
N TYR A 328 23.84 2.66 64.21
CA TYR A 328 23.57 3.53 63.08
C TYR A 328 24.60 3.37 61.96
N LYS A 329 25.89 3.18 62.29
CA LYS A 329 26.94 2.90 61.28
C LYS A 329 26.72 1.59 60.53
N ALA A 330 26.35 0.53 61.26
CA ALA A 330 26.06 -0.77 60.66
C ALA A 330 24.85 -0.69 59.71
N ASN A 331 23.77 -0.01 60.14
CA ASN A 331 22.58 0.19 59.32
C ASN A 331 22.86 1.04 58.07
N LEU A 332 23.66 2.11 58.20
CA LEU A 332 24.06 2.95 57.07
C LEU A 332 24.83 2.15 56.01
N THR A 333 25.79 1.34 56.45
CA THR A 333 26.60 0.48 55.56
C THR A 333 25.72 -0.54 54.82
N LYS A 334 24.78 -1.16 55.53
CA LYS A 334 23.81 -2.10 54.94
C LYS A 334 22.94 -1.41 53.87
N LYS A 335 22.41 -0.22 54.17
CA LYS A 335 21.55 0.52 53.25
C LYS A 335 22.29 1.04 52.01
N LYS A 336 23.53 1.52 52.16
CA LYS A 336 24.39 1.89 51.01
C LYS A 336 24.70 0.69 50.10
N SER A 337 24.91 -0.48 50.69
CA SER A 337 25.11 -1.73 49.93
C SER A 337 23.85 -2.14 49.17
N GLU A 338 22.68 -2.02 49.81
CA GLU A 338 21.39 -2.29 49.18
C GLU A 338 21.10 -1.32 48.03
N LEU A 339 21.35 -0.01 48.22
CA LEU A 339 21.19 1.01 47.18
C LEU A 339 22.08 0.70 45.96
N SER A 340 23.34 0.33 46.18
CA SER A 340 24.26 -0.05 45.12
C SER A 340 23.76 -1.26 44.32
N ARG A 341 23.20 -2.27 45.00
CA ARG A 341 22.58 -3.44 44.36
C ARG A 341 21.39 -3.05 43.49
N VAL A 342 20.49 -2.21 44.00
CA VAL A 342 19.28 -1.78 43.27
C VAL A 342 19.66 -0.93 42.04
N HIS A 343 20.69 -0.09 42.14
CA HIS A 343 21.22 0.63 40.98
C HIS A 343 21.77 -0.30 39.89
N GLU A 344 22.48 -1.37 40.27
CA GLU A 344 22.99 -2.34 39.29
C GLU A 344 21.84 -3.13 38.64
N GLU A 345 20.82 -3.51 39.40
CA GLU A 345 19.60 -4.13 38.85
C GLU A 345 18.86 -3.19 37.88
N LEU A 346 18.73 -1.91 38.22
CA LEU A 346 18.14 -0.91 37.33
C LEU A 346 18.97 -0.74 36.06
N LYS A 347 20.30 -0.71 36.19
CA LYS A 347 21.21 -0.64 35.05
C LYS A 347 21.06 -1.86 34.15
N GLN A 348 20.90 -3.07 34.70
CA GLN A 348 20.64 -4.28 33.91
C GLN A 348 19.28 -4.26 33.20
N LEU A 349 18.25 -3.64 33.79
CA LEU A 349 16.95 -3.47 33.15
C LEU A 349 16.97 -2.47 31.98
N ILE A 350 17.81 -1.42 32.08
CA ILE A 350 17.94 -0.36 31.06
C ILE A 350 18.95 -0.75 29.97
N SER A 351 20.00 -1.47 30.35
CA SER A 351 21.01 -1.94 29.40
C SER A 351 20.38 -3.02 28.54
N PRO A 352 20.23 -2.85 27.21
CA PRO A 352 19.88 -3.96 26.35
C PRO A 352 21.05 -4.94 26.47
N THR A 353 20.91 -5.98 27.30
CA THR A 353 21.92 -7.02 27.36
C THR A 353 21.96 -7.58 25.93
N PRO A 354 23.10 -7.51 25.22
CA PRO A 354 23.22 -8.23 23.98
C PRO A 354 23.06 -9.69 24.38
N ARG A 355 21.90 -10.29 24.06
CA ARG A 355 21.79 -11.75 24.12
C ARG A 355 22.92 -12.24 23.22
N GLN A 356 23.95 -12.82 23.83
CA GLN A 356 24.95 -13.58 23.09
C GLN A 356 24.17 -14.59 22.27
N ASN A 357 24.08 -14.34 20.97
CA ASN A 357 23.65 -15.35 20.00
C ASN A 357 24.73 -16.42 20.07
N HIS A 358 24.55 -17.40 20.94
CA HIS A 358 25.31 -18.63 20.81
C HIS A 358 24.95 -19.21 19.44
N GLU A 359 26.00 -19.33 18.63
CA GLU A 359 26.06 -19.97 17.34
C GLU A 359 25.23 -21.27 17.34
N ILE A 360 24.23 -21.32 16.47
CA ILE A 360 23.83 -22.59 15.85
C ILE A 360 24.30 -22.50 14.40
N ASN A 361 25.61 -22.68 14.24
CA ASN A 361 26.22 -23.10 12.99
C ASN A 361 26.94 -24.41 13.28
N SER A 362 26.29 -25.54 13.01
CA SER A 362 26.93 -26.72 12.39
C SER A 362 25.98 -27.92 12.27
N SER A 363 26.06 -28.55 11.10
CA SER A 363 25.70 -29.93 10.74
C SER A 363 24.36 -30.19 10.03
N SER A 364 24.39 -30.10 8.69
CA SER A 364 24.13 -31.27 7.84
C SER A 364 24.52 -30.98 6.39
N SER A 365 25.81 -31.18 6.09
CA SER A 365 26.23 -31.64 4.78
C SER A 365 25.75 -33.10 4.63
N SER A 366 24.81 -33.36 3.73
CA SER A 366 24.62 -34.67 3.12
C SER A 366 24.88 -34.55 1.62
N PRO A 367 25.82 -35.33 1.05
CA PRO A 367 25.92 -35.49 -0.38
C PRO A 367 24.84 -36.47 -0.84
N TRP A 368 24.09 -36.12 -1.89
CA TRP A 368 23.28 -37.09 -2.62
C TRP A 368 24.02 -37.56 -3.87
N PRO A 369 23.86 -38.84 -4.26
CA PRO A 369 24.48 -39.46 -5.42
C PRO A 369 24.00 -38.90 -6.76
#